data_AF-A0A956EBL1-F1
#
_entry.id   AF-A0A956EBL1-F1
#
_cell.length_a   1.000
_cell.length_b   1.000
_cell.length_c   1.000
_cell.angle_alpha   90.00
_cell.angle_beta   90.00
_cell.angle_gamma   90.00
#
_symmetry.space_group_name_H-M   'P 1'
#
loop_
_entity.id
_entity.type
_entity.pdbx_description
1 polymer ?
#
loop_
_entity_poly.entity_id
_entity_poly.type
_entity_poly.pdbx_seq_one_letter_code
_entity_poly.pdbx_strand_id
1 'polypeptide(L)'
;TLAAEEWLLALRWLPLDDKDALEAVEKASKDADPAIKAAALRRLLETEDKAKAKKQLLELAKGKTDAAFPARLALARAGFQEAAPLLKQDLKAKASATRQQAAIALAALGDYSDAATVLADDNPSVRTRVACSILLESQ
;
A
#
# COMPACT_ATOMS: atom_id res chain seq x y z
N THR A 1 8.73 -5.91 -17.59
CA THR A 1 8.69 -5.62 -19.04
C THR A 1 7.72 -4.47 -19.25
N LEU A 2 7.83 -3.68 -20.33
CA LEU A 2 6.89 -2.57 -20.61
C LEU A 2 5.42 -3.00 -20.48
N ALA A 3 5.09 -4.21 -20.95
CA ALA A 3 3.74 -4.77 -20.84
C ALA A 3 3.24 -4.86 -19.38
N ALA A 4 4.06 -5.28 -18.41
CA ALA A 4 3.62 -5.37 -17.02
C ALA A 4 3.34 -3.98 -16.41
N GLU A 5 4.12 -2.98 -16.77
CA GLU A 5 3.93 -1.59 -16.30
C GLU A 5 2.66 -0.98 -16.89
N GLU A 6 2.41 -1.21 -18.18
CA GLU A 6 1.18 -0.81 -18.87
C GLU A 6 -0.06 -1.44 -18.22
N TRP A 7 0.02 -2.72 -17.84
CA TRP A 7 -1.03 -3.42 -17.13
C TRP A 7 -1.30 -2.86 -15.73
N LEU A 8 -0.24 -2.60 -14.96
CA LEU A 8 -0.37 -1.98 -13.63
C LEU A 8 -0.99 -0.58 -13.72
N LEU A 9 -0.63 0.18 -14.76
CA LEU A 9 -1.23 1.48 -15.02
C LEU A 9 -2.71 1.32 -15.38
N ALA A 10 -3.06 0.43 -16.31
CA ALA A 10 -4.44 0.19 -16.71
C ALA A 10 -5.34 -0.18 -15.52
N LEU A 11 -4.91 -1.15 -14.68
CA LEU A 11 -5.65 -1.56 -13.48
C LEU A 11 -5.96 -0.41 -12.53
N ARG A 12 -5.08 0.59 -12.45
CA ARG A 12 -5.28 1.74 -11.55
C ARG A 12 -6.46 2.61 -11.96
N TRP A 13 -6.81 2.66 -13.24
CA TRP A 13 -7.80 3.58 -13.80
C TRP A 13 -9.09 2.89 -14.26
N LEU A 14 -9.15 1.56 -14.23
CA LEU A 14 -10.35 0.83 -14.61
C LEU A 14 -11.57 1.26 -13.76
N PRO A 15 -12.69 1.66 -14.40
CA PRO A 15 -13.92 2.05 -13.70
C PRO A 15 -14.57 0.82 -13.07
N LEU A 16 -14.68 0.78 -11.73
CA LEU A 16 -15.18 -0.42 -11.02
C LEU A 16 -16.71 -0.56 -11.06
N ASP A 17 -17.41 0.47 -11.50
CA ASP A 17 -18.85 0.50 -11.77
C ASP A 17 -19.21 -0.12 -13.13
N ASP A 18 -18.23 -0.24 -14.04
CA ASP A 18 -18.38 -1.02 -15.26
C ASP A 18 -18.15 -2.51 -14.98
N LYS A 19 -19.08 -3.34 -15.45
CA LYS A 19 -19.07 -4.78 -15.17
C LYS A 19 -17.84 -5.47 -15.78
N ASP A 20 -17.50 -5.15 -17.02
CA ASP A 20 -16.40 -5.80 -17.73
C ASP A 20 -15.04 -5.41 -17.12
N ALA A 21 -14.91 -4.14 -16.71
CA ALA A 21 -13.76 -3.65 -15.97
C ALA A 21 -13.63 -4.31 -14.59
N LEU A 22 -14.72 -4.48 -13.84
CA LEU A 22 -14.70 -5.21 -12.57
C LEU A 22 -14.27 -6.67 -12.77
N GLU A 23 -14.83 -7.38 -13.75
CA GLU A 23 -14.44 -8.74 -14.09
C GLU A 23 -12.95 -8.84 -14.48
N ALA A 24 -12.42 -7.85 -15.21
CA ALA A 24 -11.00 -7.77 -15.55
C ALA A 24 -10.11 -7.60 -14.30
N VAL A 25 -10.52 -6.75 -13.35
CA VAL A 25 -9.82 -6.58 -12.06
C VAL A 25 -9.89 -7.87 -11.22
N GLU A 26 -11.04 -8.53 -11.16
CA GLU A 26 -11.19 -9.81 -10.46
C GLU A 26 -10.31 -10.90 -11.07
N LYS A 27 -10.19 -10.96 -12.40
CA LYS A 27 -9.28 -11.87 -13.08
C LYS A 27 -7.82 -11.57 -12.73
N ALA A 28 -7.42 -10.31 -12.78
CA ALA A 28 -6.07 -9.88 -12.42
C ALA A 28 -5.73 -10.14 -10.94
N SER A 29 -6.72 -10.18 -10.04
CA SER A 29 -6.52 -10.54 -8.62
C SER A 29 -6.07 -12.00 -8.41
N LYS A 30 -6.10 -12.83 -9.47
CA LYS A 30 -5.67 -14.23 -9.47
C LYS A 30 -4.39 -14.43 -10.29
N ASP A 31 -3.77 -13.36 -10.77
CA ASP A 31 -2.56 -13.44 -11.59
C ASP A 31 -1.40 -14.10 -10.84
N ALA A 32 -0.51 -14.74 -11.59
CA ALA A 32 0.68 -15.38 -11.05
C ALA A 32 1.76 -14.35 -10.66
N ASP A 33 1.79 -13.19 -11.32
CA ASP A 33 2.65 -12.08 -10.94
C ASP A 33 2.10 -11.42 -9.65
N PRO A 34 2.87 -11.46 -8.54
CA PRO A 34 2.44 -10.86 -7.27
C PRO A 34 2.15 -9.36 -7.37
N ALA A 35 2.82 -8.62 -8.27
CA ALA A 35 2.62 -7.18 -8.44
C ALA A 35 1.27 -6.88 -9.09
N ILE A 36 0.93 -7.58 -10.17
CA ILE A 36 -0.38 -7.47 -10.85
C ILE A 36 -1.48 -7.86 -9.87
N LYS A 37 -1.31 -8.99 -9.19
CA LYS A 37 -2.23 -9.47 -8.16
C LYS A 37 -2.46 -8.44 -7.06
N ALA A 38 -1.40 -7.87 -6.48
CA ALA A 38 -1.53 -6.86 -5.43
C ALA A 38 -2.22 -5.58 -5.93
N ALA A 39 -1.92 -5.13 -7.15
CA ALA A 39 -2.55 -3.96 -7.74
C ALA A 39 -4.05 -4.16 -7.96
N ALA A 40 -4.45 -5.33 -8.46
CA ALA A 40 -5.85 -5.69 -8.64
C ALA A 40 -6.58 -5.81 -7.29
N LEU A 41 -6.00 -6.51 -6.31
CA LEU A 41 -6.58 -6.62 -4.97
C LEU A 41 -6.74 -5.26 -4.28
N ARG A 42 -5.81 -4.33 -4.50
CA ARG A 42 -5.93 -2.95 -4.00
C ARG A 42 -7.18 -2.28 -4.58
N ARG A 43 -7.47 -2.45 -5.87
CA ARG A 43 -8.70 -1.90 -6.49
C ARG A 43 -9.95 -2.52 -5.87
N LEU A 44 -9.94 -3.82 -5.62
CA LEU A 44 -11.03 -4.52 -4.95
C LEU A 44 -11.23 -4.12 -3.47
N LEU A 45 -10.35 -3.31 -2.88
CA LEU A 45 -10.62 -2.71 -1.56
C LEU A 45 -11.61 -1.53 -1.64
N GLU A 46 -11.81 -0.98 -2.83
CA GLU A 46 -12.72 0.15 -3.09
C GLU A 46 -14.16 -0.31 -3.36
N THR A 47 -14.40 -1.63 -3.43
CA THR A 47 -15.74 -2.20 -3.60
C THR A 47 -16.38 -2.53 -2.24
N GLU A 48 -17.68 -2.79 -2.23
CA GLU A 48 -18.42 -3.18 -1.03
C GLU A 48 -17.93 -4.53 -0.44
N ASP A 49 -17.59 -5.51 -1.29
CA ASP A 49 -17.06 -6.82 -0.86
C ASP A 49 -15.52 -6.83 -0.73
N LYS A 50 -14.99 -5.87 0.02
CA LYS A 50 -13.53 -5.75 0.24
C LYS A 50 -12.94 -6.81 1.16
N ALA A 51 -13.76 -7.63 1.83
CA ALA A 51 -13.31 -8.59 2.84
C ALA A 51 -12.35 -9.65 2.28
N LYS A 52 -12.68 -10.20 1.11
CA LYS A 52 -11.84 -11.19 0.42
C LYS A 52 -10.53 -10.56 -0.04
N ALA A 53 -10.59 -9.35 -0.60
CA ALA A 53 -9.42 -8.62 -1.07
C ALA A 53 -8.47 -8.27 0.08
N LYS A 54 -9.01 -7.80 1.21
CA LYS A 54 -8.26 -7.56 2.45
C LYS A 54 -7.51 -8.81 2.90
N LYS A 55 -8.18 -9.96 3.00
CA LYS A 55 -7.56 -11.22 3.44
C LYS A 55 -6.38 -11.60 2.54
N GLN A 56 -6.53 -11.50 1.22
CA GLN A 56 -5.44 -11.85 0.30
C GLN A 56 -4.28 -10.85 0.35
N LEU A 57 -4.56 -9.56 0.50
CA LEU A 57 -3.52 -8.55 0.68
C LEU A 57 -2.74 -8.75 1.98
N LEU A 58 -3.39 -9.17 3.06
CA LEU A 58 -2.71 -9.50 4.31
C LEU A 58 -1.71 -10.65 4.15
N GLU A 59 -2.05 -11.67 3.36
CA GLU A 59 -1.12 -12.76 3.07
C GLU A 59 0.05 -12.28 2.20
N LEU A 60 -0.20 -11.45 1.19
CA LEU A 60 0.88 -10.83 0.40
C LEU A 60 1.79 -9.94 1.24
N ALA A 61 1.21 -9.15 2.15
CA ALA A 61 1.94 -8.22 3.01
C ALA A 61 2.95 -8.91 3.94
N LYS A 62 2.67 -10.14 4.37
CA LYS A 62 3.57 -10.97 5.19
C LYS A 62 4.73 -11.58 4.38
N GLY A 63 4.63 -11.58 3.05
CA GLY A 63 5.63 -12.15 2.16
C GLY A 63 6.93 -11.35 2.08
N LYS A 64 7.86 -11.87 1.28
CA LYS A 64 9.17 -11.24 0.96
C LYS A 64 9.29 -10.83 -0.51
N THR A 65 8.22 -10.97 -1.29
CA THR A 65 8.20 -10.55 -2.69
C THR A 65 8.12 -9.03 -2.80
N ASP A 66 8.44 -8.49 -3.97
CA ASP A 66 8.34 -7.05 -4.23
C ASP A 66 6.91 -6.49 -4.07
N ALA A 67 5.90 -7.37 -4.07
CA ALA A 67 4.50 -7.03 -3.82
C ALA A 67 4.14 -6.85 -2.33
N ALA A 68 4.99 -7.31 -1.40
CA ALA A 68 4.69 -7.27 0.03
C ALA A 68 4.56 -5.83 0.55
N PHE A 69 5.51 -4.95 0.20
CA PHE A 69 5.46 -3.55 0.63
C PHE A 69 4.27 -2.79 0.00
N PRO A 70 4.02 -2.85 -1.31
CA PRO A 70 2.79 -2.32 -1.91
C PRO A 70 1.51 -2.83 -1.25
N ALA A 71 1.44 -4.11 -0.87
CA ALA A 71 0.27 -4.67 -0.18
C ALA A 71 0.06 -4.04 1.21
N ARG A 72 1.13 -3.83 1.98
CA ARG A 72 1.06 -3.11 3.28
C ARG A 72 0.53 -1.68 3.09
N LEU A 73 1.04 -0.97 2.09
CA LEU A 73 0.60 0.39 1.79
C LEU A 73 -0.87 0.44 1.32
N ALA A 74 -1.32 -0.54 0.53
CA ALA A 74 -2.71 -0.65 0.10
C ALA A 74 -3.65 -0.86 1.29
N LEU A 75 -3.29 -1.75 2.21
CA LEU A 75 -4.05 -2.01 3.43
C LEU A 75 -4.12 -0.77 4.33
N ALA A 76 -3.00 -0.08 4.53
CA ALA A 76 -2.97 1.13 5.35
C ALA A 76 -3.82 2.27 4.80
N ARG A 77 -3.73 2.53 3.48
CA ARG A 77 -4.58 3.53 2.81
C ARG A 77 -6.07 3.20 2.90
N ALA A 78 -6.42 1.92 2.99
CA ALA A 78 -7.80 1.48 3.20
C ALA A 78 -8.22 1.46 4.69
N GLY A 79 -7.37 1.94 5.60
CA GLY A 79 -7.64 2.02 7.04
C GLY A 79 -7.47 0.71 7.82
N PHE A 80 -6.87 -0.32 7.22
CA PHE A 80 -6.70 -1.61 7.89
C PHE A 80 -5.47 -1.61 8.81
N GLN A 81 -5.74 -1.49 10.11
CA GLN A 81 -4.74 -1.45 11.19
C GLN A 81 -3.82 -2.68 11.24
N GLU A 82 -4.24 -3.81 10.69
CA GLU A 82 -3.43 -5.03 10.64
C GLU A 82 -2.13 -4.88 9.84
N ALA A 83 -2.00 -3.84 9.01
CA ALA A 83 -0.75 -3.50 8.32
C ALA A 83 0.30 -2.83 9.23
N ALA A 84 -0.12 -2.18 10.33
CA ALA A 84 0.76 -1.36 11.16
C ALA A 84 2.00 -2.11 11.70
N PRO A 85 1.91 -3.35 12.23
CA PRO A 85 3.09 -4.05 12.73
C PRO A 85 4.16 -4.31 11.66
N LEU A 86 3.75 -4.53 10.41
CA LEU A 86 4.67 -4.73 9.29
C LEU A 86 5.30 -3.39 8.85
N LEU A 87 4.51 -2.32 8.83
CA LEU A 87 5.01 -0.97 8.50
C LEU A 87 6.03 -0.47 9.54
N LYS A 88 5.84 -0.79 10.82
CA LYS A 88 6.83 -0.48 11.87
C LYS A 88 8.19 -1.13 11.62
N GLN A 89 8.20 -2.32 11.01
CA GLN A 89 9.45 -2.97 10.60
C GLN A 89 10.09 -2.22 9.41
N ASP A 90 9.27 -1.74 8.48
CA ASP A 90 9.72 -1.01 7.29
C ASP A 90 10.33 0.37 7.62
N LEU A 91 10.06 0.94 8.80
CA LEU A 91 10.75 2.13 9.31
C LEU A 91 12.26 1.94 9.47
N LYS A 92 12.76 0.70 9.52
CA LYS A 92 14.19 0.36 9.63
C LYS A 92 14.80 -0.07 8.29
N ALA A 93 14.06 0.07 7.20
CA ALA A 93 14.53 -0.33 5.87
C ALA A 93 15.78 0.46 5.45
N LYS A 94 16.69 -0.18 4.71
CA LYS A 94 17.89 0.49 4.17
C LYS A 94 17.52 1.62 3.20
N ALA A 95 16.50 1.39 2.36
CA ALA A 95 16.02 2.37 1.40
C ALA A 95 15.20 3.48 2.09
N SER A 96 15.62 4.74 1.91
CA SER A 96 14.93 5.90 2.48
C SER A 96 13.48 6.03 1.99
N ALA A 97 13.23 5.68 0.72
CA ALA A 97 11.88 5.68 0.15
C ALA A 97 10.92 4.74 0.90
N THR A 98 11.39 3.55 1.31
CA THR A 98 10.61 2.60 2.09
C THR A 98 10.28 3.14 3.47
N ARG A 99 11.28 3.69 4.19
CA ARG A 99 11.07 4.30 5.52
C ARG A 99 10.07 5.44 5.46
N GLN A 100 10.21 6.33 4.47
CA GLN A 100 9.31 7.46 4.27
C GLN A 100 7.87 7.00 4.02
N GLN A 101 7.66 6.06 3.10
CA GLN A 101 6.32 5.58 2.76
C GLN A 101 5.70 4.79 3.92
N ALA A 102 6.50 4.05 4.69
CA ALA A 102 6.03 3.36 5.89
C ALA A 102 5.55 4.33 6.97
N ALA A 103 6.32 5.40 7.24
CA ALA A 103 5.94 6.41 8.20
C ALA A 103 4.68 7.19 7.77
N ILE A 104 4.58 7.56 6.49
CA ILE A 104 3.36 8.18 5.93
C ILE A 104 2.15 7.25 6.09
N ALA A 105 2.31 5.95 5.80
CA ALA A 105 1.23 4.98 5.95
C ALA A 105 0.82 4.78 7.42
N LEU A 106 1.75 4.83 8.36
CA LEU A 106 1.46 4.80 9.79
C LEU A 106 0.70 6.06 10.24
N ALA A 107 1.10 7.24 9.75
CA ALA A 107 0.38 8.48 10.02
C ALA A 107 -1.07 8.44 9.50
N ALA A 108 -1.29 7.91 8.28
CA ALA A 108 -2.63 7.71 7.71
C ALA A 108 -3.48 6.68 8.49
N LEU A 109 -2.84 5.78 9.27
CA LEU A 109 -3.50 4.88 10.21
C LEU A 109 -3.72 5.52 11.59
N GLY A 110 -3.31 6.76 11.82
CA GLY A 110 -3.35 7.46 13.10
C GLY A 110 -2.23 7.07 14.07
N ASP A 111 -1.25 6.27 13.64
CA ASP A 111 -0.09 5.88 14.46
C ASP A 111 1.03 6.92 14.34
N TYR A 112 0.75 8.12 14.87
CA TYR A 112 1.69 9.25 14.81
C TYR A 112 2.94 9.00 15.64
N SER A 113 2.84 8.18 16.70
CA SER A 113 3.97 7.89 17.60
C SER A 113 5.08 7.16 16.84
N ASP A 114 4.74 6.07 16.15
CA ASP A 114 5.73 5.35 15.34
C ASP A 114 6.12 6.14 14.08
N ALA A 115 5.18 6.85 13.45
CA ALA A 115 5.50 7.71 12.30
C ALA A 115 6.52 8.81 12.65
N ALA A 116 6.45 9.40 13.85
CA ALA A 116 7.34 10.48 14.27
C ALA A 116 8.78 10.02 14.50
N THR A 117 9.06 8.72 14.63
CA THR A 117 10.42 8.20 14.86
C THR A 117 11.39 8.53 13.72
N VAL A 118 10.89 8.71 12.48
CA VAL A 118 11.72 9.07 11.32
C VAL A 118 11.87 10.58 11.12
N LEU A 119 11.37 11.42 12.04
CA LEU A 119 11.67 12.85 12.03
C LEU A 119 13.15 13.15 12.34
N ALA A 120 13.89 12.16 12.84
CA ALA A 120 15.33 12.18 13.00
C ALA A 120 16.08 11.40 11.90
N ASP A 121 15.44 11.02 10.79
CA ASP A 121 16.07 10.26 9.70
C ASP A 121 17.25 11.03 9.08
N ASP A 122 18.33 10.33 8.72
CA ASP A 122 19.51 10.93 8.08
C ASP A 122 19.16 11.66 6.77
N ASN A 123 18.16 11.16 6.03
CA ASN A 123 17.73 11.74 4.76
C ASN A 123 16.76 12.92 4.99
N PRO A 124 17.13 14.16 4.60
CA PRO A 124 16.28 15.34 4.80
C PRO A 124 14.90 15.25 4.15
N SER A 125 14.80 14.60 2.99
CA SER A 125 13.51 14.44 2.28
C SER A 125 12.54 13.57 3.07
N VAL A 126 13.04 12.57 3.80
CA VAL A 126 12.21 11.71 4.66
C VAL A 126 11.63 12.56 5.79
N ARG A 127 12.48 13.30 6.50
CA ARG A 127 12.07 14.17 7.62
C ARG A 127 10.98 15.14 7.19
N THR A 128 11.21 15.90 6.12
CA THR A 128 10.28 16.92 5.63
C THR A 128 8.94 16.30 5.21
N ARG A 129 8.96 15.24 4.40
CA ARG A 129 7.72 14.65 3.90
C ARG A 129 6.88 14.00 4.99
N VAL A 130 7.52 13.36 5.95
CA VAL A 130 6.82 12.72 7.08
C VAL A 130 6.24 13.77 8.02
N ALA A 131 7.00 14.84 8.33
CA ALA A 131 6.48 15.95 9.13
C ALA A 131 5.21 16.56 8.50
N CYS A 132 5.25 16.85 7.19
CA CYS A 132 4.08 17.36 6.47
C CYS A 132 2.91 16.38 6.50
N SER A 133 3.18 15.07 6.33
CA SER A 133 2.13 14.06 6.39
C SER A 133 1.49 13.98 7.77
N ILE A 134 2.26 13.99 8.85
CA ILE A 134 1.70 13.98 10.22
C ILE A 134 0.82 15.21 10.43
N LEU A 135 1.24 16.39 9.98
CA LEU A 135 0.43 17.62 10.09
C LEU A 135 -0.85 17.58 9.25
N LEU A 136 -0.85 16.89 8.12
CA LEU A 136 -2.04 16.75 7.28
C LEU A 136 -3.04 15.76 7.88
N GLU A 137 -2.55 14.62 8.39
CA GLU A 137 -3.38 13.53 8.92
C GLU A 137 -3.85 13.75 10.37
N SER A 138 -3.35 14.76 11.09
CA SER A 138 -3.70 15.05 12.49
C SER A 138 -4.67 16.22 12.68
N GLN A 139 -5.26 16.72 11.58
CA GLN A 139 -6.32 17.73 11.59
C GLN A 139 -7.70 17.07 11.69
#